data_AF-A0AAW6C128-F1
#
_entry.id   AF-A0AAW6C128-F1
#
_cell.length_a   1.000
_cell.length_b   1.000
_cell.length_c   1.000
_cell.angle_alpha   90.00
_cell.angle_beta   90.00
_cell.angle_gamma   90.00
#
_symmetry.space_group_name_H-M   'P 1'
#
loop_
_entity.id
_entity.type
_entity.pdbx_description
1 polymer ?
#
loop_
_entity_poly.entity_id
_entity_poly.type
_entity_poly.pdbx_seq_one_letter_code
_entity_poly.pdbx_strand_id
1 'polypeptide(L)'
;MKQVVATALVLLLTLFLLPLLLLGEEPLAGPSQPPAATGTLPIDRTVVTPGQTADGRVQVRVALGDGEVLTLPLDKYLWRVVAAEMPASFEPEALKAQTVAARTYTLSKMERTVEAHPDADVCTDITCCQAYIDPADAAANWGENAQTYTDKIAAAVADTDGMAALFQGQPIQAVFFSSAAGRTVDAVEVWGNAVPYLTSVDSPEGDEVPNYHSTVTVPLDEFKSKLLAQYPQADLSGEPAGWFANLVPNSAGGVETVDIGGTTVGGGSLRTLFGLRSTSFTVSASADGVTFSVTGYGHGVGMSQYGANALAKEGKSYDEILKWYYTGIDVAPYTPQR
;
A
#
# COMPACT_ATOMS: atom_id res chain seq x y z
N MET A 1 -6.36 35.51 39.04
CA MET A 1 -6.24 34.28 38.23
C MET A 1 -5.97 33.01 39.04
N LYS A 2 -4.97 32.97 39.94
CA LYS A 2 -4.67 31.74 40.71
C LYS A 2 -5.83 31.23 41.59
N GLN A 3 -6.63 32.13 42.17
CA GLN A 3 -7.79 31.73 42.98
C GLN A 3 -8.97 31.21 42.15
N VAL A 4 -9.16 31.67 40.91
CA VAL A 4 -10.23 31.19 40.03
C VAL A 4 -9.92 29.79 39.49
N VAL A 5 -8.64 29.52 39.20
CA VAL A 5 -8.17 28.19 38.78
C VAL A 5 -8.28 27.16 39.90
N ALA A 6 -8.00 27.55 41.15
CA ALA A 6 -8.16 26.67 42.30
C ALA A 6 -9.63 26.29 42.54
N THR A 7 -10.56 27.25 42.42
CA THR A 7 -11.99 26.96 42.59
C THR A 7 -12.55 26.10 41.46
N ALA A 8 -12.08 26.29 40.23
CA ALA A 8 -12.45 25.46 39.08
C ALA A 8 -11.97 24.01 39.23
N LEU A 9 -10.73 23.80 39.72
CA LEU A 9 -10.19 22.46 39.97
C LEU A 9 -10.92 21.73 41.10
N VAL A 10 -11.34 22.43 42.16
CA VAL A 10 -12.12 21.84 43.25
C VAL A 10 -13.51 21.44 42.76
N LEU A 11 -14.18 22.27 41.96
CA LEU A 11 -15.49 21.95 41.37
C LEU A 11 -15.42 20.78 40.38
N LEU A 12 -14.31 20.63 39.65
CA LEU A 12 -14.13 19.54 38.68
C LEU A 12 -13.81 18.20 39.39
N LEU A 13 -13.03 18.24 40.48
CA LEU A 13 -12.79 17.08 41.33
C LEU A 13 -14.05 16.61 42.05
N THR A 14 -14.90 17.52 42.55
CA THR A 14 -16.15 17.14 43.19
C THR A 14 -17.15 16.55 42.20
N LEU A 15 -17.21 17.04 40.95
CA LEU A 15 -18.12 16.50 39.93
C LEU A 15 -17.76 15.08 39.48
N PHE A 16 -16.47 14.73 39.47
CA PHE A 16 -15.99 13.40 39.05
C PHE A 16 -15.88 12.38 40.19
N LEU A 17 -15.67 12.81 41.44
CA LEU A 17 -15.53 11.89 42.58
C LEU A 17 -16.84 11.63 43.35
N LEU A 18 -17.86 12.50 43.24
CA LEU A 18 -19.17 12.27 43.88
C LEU A 18 -19.86 10.95 43.47
N PRO A 19 -19.84 10.52 42.18
CA PRO A 19 -20.49 9.28 41.77
C PRO A 19 -19.83 8.01 42.34
N LEU A 20 -18.54 8.09 42.69
CA LEU A 20 -17.76 6.99 43.26
C LEU A 20 -18.00 6.80 44.77
N LEU A 21 -18.51 7.82 45.46
CA LEU A 21 -18.87 7.76 46.89
C LEU A 21 -20.31 7.30 47.14
N LEU A 22 -21.11 7.08 46.09
CA LEU A 22 -22.54 6.74 46.17
C LEU A 22 -22.89 5.33 45.64
N LEU A 23 -21.90 4.53 45.23
CA LEU A 23 -22.11 3.12 44.88
C LEU A 23 -21.93 2.25 46.14
N GLY A 24 -23.05 1.95 46.79
CA GLY A 24 -23.11 1.01 47.91
C GLY A 24 -22.85 -0.44 47.44
N GLU A 25 -22.08 -1.17 48.25
CA GLU A 25 -21.92 -2.63 48.13
C GLU A 25 -23.24 -3.33 48.52
N GLU A 26 -23.79 -4.14 47.61
CA GLU A 26 -24.91 -5.05 47.89
C GLU A 26 -24.39 -6.49 48.12
N PRO A 27 -24.99 -7.28 49.03
CA PRO A 27 -24.37 -8.49 49.57
C PRO A 27 -24.64 -9.75 48.73
N LEU A 28 -23.69 -10.68 48.77
CA LEU A 28 -23.74 -12.03 48.18
C LEU A 28 -24.79 -12.92 48.86
N ALA A 29 -25.59 -13.63 48.06
CA ALA A 29 -26.36 -14.81 48.49
C ALA A 29 -26.39 -15.88 47.39
N GLY A 30 -26.17 -17.15 47.77
CA GLY A 30 -26.51 -18.35 46.99
C GLY A 30 -27.04 -19.43 47.93
N PRO A 31 -27.36 -20.67 47.48
CA PRO A 31 -27.66 -21.16 46.13
C PRO A 31 -29.09 -21.76 46.00
N SER A 32 -29.58 -22.00 44.78
CA SER A 32 -30.66 -22.98 44.51
C SER A 32 -30.68 -23.47 43.05
N GLN A 33 -30.95 -24.77 42.86
CA GLN A 33 -31.16 -25.55 41.61
C GLN A 33 -32.45 -26.38 41.82
N PRO A 34 -33.11 -27.06 40.83
CA PRO A 34 -33.18 -26.99 39.34
C PRO A 34 -34.70 -26.96 38.87
N PRO A 35 -35.12 -27.19 37.59
CA PRO A 35 -35.01 -28.47 36.85
C PRO A 35 -34.62 -28.35 35.36
N ALA A 36 -34.19 -29.47 34.79
CA ALA A 36 -33.94 -29.65 33.35
C ALA A 36 -35.24 -29.87 32.56
N ALA A 37 -35.28 -29.42 31.30
CA ALA A 37 -36.22 -29.92 30.30
C ALA A 37 -35.63 -29.87 28.88
N THR A 38 -35.92 -30.94 28.16
CA THR A 38 -35.32 -31.47 26.94
C THR A 38 -36.18 -31.14 25.70
N GLY A 39 -35.57 -31.08 24.50
CA GLY A 39 -36.21 -31.35 23.20
C GLY A 39 -36.70 -30.14 22.40
N THR A 40 -35.93 -29.61 21.43
CA THR A 40 -35.87 -29.95 19.97
C THR A 40 -37.06 -29.52 19.12
N LEU A 41 -36.81 -28.65 18.12
CA LEU A 41 -37.09 -28.89 16.69
C LEU A 41 -36.10 -28.05 15.82
N PRO A 42 -35.80 -28.48 14.58
CA PRO A 42 -34.50 -28.29 13.94
C PRO A 42 -34.48 -27.03 13.05
N ILE A 43 -33.41 -26.26 13.15
CA ILE A 43 -32.98 -25.41 12.03
C ILE A 43 -31.59 -25.87 11.66
N ASP A 44 -31.49 -26.27 10.41
CA ASP A 44 -30.35 -26.80 9.70
C ASP A 44 -29.04 -26.25 10.25
N ARG A 45 -28.35 -27.08 11.04
CA ARG A 45 -26.90 -26.95 11.16
C ARG A 45 -26.35 -27.43 9.83
N THR A 46 -26.24 -26.51 8.86
CA THR A 46 -24.99 -26.49 8.11
C THR A 46 -23.88 -26.30 9.13
N VAL A 47 -23.37 -27.43 9.61
CA VAL A 47 -22.03 -27.52 10.13
C VAL A 47 -21.15 -27.09 8.96
N VAL A 48 -20.84 -25.80 8.89
CA VAL A 48 -19.63 -25.39 8.18
C VAL A 48 -18.53 -26.04 8.98
N THR A 49 -18.08 -27.19 8.51
CA THR A 49 -16.78 -27.72 8.92
C THR A 49 -15.82 -26.56 8.71
N PRO A 50 -14.96 -26.16 9.67
CA PRO A 50 -13.89 -25.21 9.39
C PRO A 50 -12.92 -25.92 8.43
N GLY A 51 -13.30 -25.98 7.16
CA GLY A 51 -12.40 -26.26 6.07
C GLY A 51 -11.50 -25.06 6.02
N GLN A 52 -10.25 -25.24 6.45
CA GLN A 52 -9.22 -24.21 6.33
C GLN A 52 -9.28 -23.64 4.90
N THR A 53 -9.48 -22.33 4.77
CA THR A 53 -9.41 -21.59 3.50
C THR A 53 -8.08 -21.87 2.82
N ALA A 54 -7.98 -21.69 1.50
CA ALA A 54 -6.73 -21.90 0.78
C ALA A 54 -5.60 -21.05 1.41
N ASP A 55 -5.89 -19.78 1.70
CA ASP A 55 -4.97 -18.87 2.35
C ASP A 55 -4.70 -19.26 3.82
N GLY A 56 -5.72 -19.71 4.55
CA GLY A 56 -5.58 -20.08 5.96
C GLY A 56 -4.67 -21.31 6.21
N ARG A 57 -4.31 -22.05 5.15
CA ARG A 57 -3.33 -23.15 5.21
C ARG A 57 -1.90 -22.71 4.99
N VAL A 58 -1.69 -21.52 4.43
CA VAL A 58 -0.37 -20.97 4.12
C VAL A 58 0.10 -20.12 5.28
N GLN A 59 1.19 -20.52 5.92
CA GLN A 59 1.84 -19.73 6.96
C GLN A 59 2.89 -18.80 6.34
N VAL A 60 2.81 -17.51 6.67
CA VAL A 60 3.75 -16.49 6.21
C VAL A 60 4.62 -16.05 7.38
N ARG A 61 5.94 -16.02 7.18
CA ARG A 61 6.89 -15.43 8.13
C ARG A 61 7.19 -13.99 7.72
N VAL A 62 6.88 -13.04 8.60
CA VAL A 62 7.00 -11.60 8.36
C VAL A 62 8.06 -11.02 9.28
N ALA A 63 9.13 -10.45 8.72
CA ALA A 63 10.10 -9.67 9.47
C ALA A 63 9.52 -8.29 9.82
N LEU A 64 9.44 -8.00 11.11
CA LEU A 64 9.02 -6.72 11.67
C LEU A 64 10.21 -5.74 11.77
N GLY A 65 9.93 -4.46 11.96
CA GLY A 65 10.95 -3.40 11.97
C GLY A 65 11.95 -3.46 13.14
N ASP A 66 11.68 -4.24 14.18
CA ASP A 66 12.55 -4.48 15.33
C ASP A 66 13.40 -5.76 15.19
N GLY A 67 13.27 -6.48 14.06
CA GLY A 67 13.96 -7.74 13.79
C GLY A 67 13.21 -8.98 14.28
N GLU A 68 12.03 -8.84 14.91
CA GLU A 68 11.17 -9.99 15.23
C GLU A 68 10.57 -10.60 13.95
N VAL A 69 10.39 -11.93 13.95
CA VAL A 69 9.69 -12.64 12.87
C VAL A 69 8.35 -13.16 13.37
N LEU A 70 7.28 -12.55 12.89
CA LEU A 70 5.91 -12.98 13.17
C LEU A 70 5.47 -14.03 12.15
N THR A 71 4.95 -15.17 12.62
CA THR A 71 4.33 -16.17 11.75
C THR A 71 2.81 -16.14 11.88
N LEU A 72 2.10 -15.94 10.76
CA LEU A 72 0.64 -15.88 10.73
C LEU A 72 0.06 -16.50 9.44
N PRO A 73 -1.21 -16.92 9.45
CA PRO A 73 -1.91 -17.36 8.23
C PRO A 73 -1.97 -16.27 7.16
N LEU A 74 -1.91 -16.66 5.88
CA LEU A 74 -1.86 -15.73 4.75
C LEU A 74 -3.08 -14.82 4.67
N ASP A 75 -4.29 -15.30 5.01
CA ASP A 75 -5.50 -14.46 5.03
C ASP A 75 -5.38 -13.29 6.03
N LYS A 76 -4.80 -13.55 7.21
CA LYS A 76 -4.56 -12.53 8.24
C LYS A 76 -3.47 -11.56 7.83
N TYR A 77 -2.44 -12.06 7.17
CA TYR A 77 -1.39 -11.21 6.59
C TYR A 77 -1.97 -10.29 5.50
N LEU A 78 -2.74 -10.84 4.55
CA LEU A 78 -3.31 -10.11 3.44
C LEU A 78 -4.25 -9.01 3.89
N TRP A 79 -5.10 -9.26 4.89
CA TRP A 79 -5.94 -8.20 5.46
C TRP A 79 -5.10 -7.00 5.91
N ARG A 80 -3.96 -7.24 6.59
CA ARG A 80 -3.06 -6.18 7.08
C ARG A 80 -2.36 -5.45 5.94
N VAL A 81 -1.96 -6.16 4.88
CA VAL A 81 -1.36 -5.54 3.69
C VAL A 81 -2.39 -4.66 2.98
N VAL A 82 -3.57 -5.18 2.68
CA VAL A 82 -4.61 -4.44 1.95
C VAL A 82 -5.05 -3.20 2.74
N ALA A 83 -5.20 -3.31 4.06
CA ALA A 83 -5.51 -2.19 4.94
C ALA A 83 -4.43 -1.09 4.97
N ALA A 84 -3.16 -1.46 4.75
CA ALA A 84 -2.04 -0.54 4.73
C ALA A 84 -1.80 0.08 3.34
N GLU A 85 -2.06 -0.67 2.27
CA GLU A 85 -1.71 -0.29 0.90
C GLU A 85 -2.81 0.49 0.18
N MET A 86 -4.07 0.10 0.35
CA MET A 86 -5.18 0.63 -0.44
C MET A 86 -6.23 1.28 0.46
N PRO A 87 -6.73 2.49 0.13
CA PRO A 87 -7.80 3.11 0.92
C PRO A 87 -9.03 2.20 1.01
N ALA A 88 -9.46 1.88 2.23
CA ALA A 88 -10.60 0.98 2.46
C ALA A 88 -11.95 1.49 1.87
N SER A 89 -12.01 2.79 1.54
CA SER A 89 -13.14 3.40 0.85
C SER A 89 -13.24 3.01 -0.63
N PHE A 90 -12.18 2.48 -1.25
CA PHE A 90 -12.16 2.07 -2.66
C PHE A 90 -13.17 0.98 -2.98
N GLU A 91 -13.53 0.86 -4.25
CA GLU A 91 -14.53 -0.10 -4.71
C GLU A 91 -14.15 -1.55 -4.34
N PRO A 92 -15.13 -2.41 -4.01
CA PRO A 92 -14.87 -3.81 -3.66
C PRO A 92 -14.00 -4.56 -4.68
N GLU A 93 -14.24 -4.36 -5.98
CA GLU A 93 -13.46 -5.03 -7.04
C GLU A 93 -12.01 -4.53 -7.10
N ALA A 94 -11.73 -3.27 -6.73
CA ALA A 94 -10.37 -2.77 -6.59
C ALA A 94 -9.65 -3.38 -5.38
N LEU A 95 -10.35 -3.51 -4.23
CA LEU A 95 -9.81 -4.18 -3.04
C LEU A 95 -9.54 -5.67 -3.29
N LYS A 96 -10.39 -6.35 -4.08
CA LYS A 96 -10.16 -7.73 -4.54
C LYS A 96 -8.93 -7.82 -5.44
N ALA A 97 -8.78 -6.90 -6.40
CA ALA A 97 -7.59 -6.85 -7.26
C ALA A 97 -6.31 -6.64 -6.44
N GLN A 98 -6.33 -5.71 -5.48
CA GLN A 98 -5.22 -5.48 -4.56
C GLN A 98 -4.90 -6.71 -3.70
N THR A 99 -5.93 -7.41 -3.21
CA THR A 99 -5.75 -8.65 -2.45
C THR A 99 -5.02 -9.69 -3.29
N VAL A 100 -5.48 -9.94 -4.52
CA VAL A 100 -4.86 -10.94 -5.40
C VAL A 100 -3.44 -10.53 -5.79
N ALA A 101 -3.19 -9.25 -6.09
CA ALA A 101 -1.84 -8.75 -6.35
C ALA A 101 -0.92 -8.95 -5.13
N ALA A 102 -1.38 -8.60 -3.93
CA ALA A 102 -0.62 -8.79 -2.70
C ALA A 102 -0.34 -10.27 -2.44
N ARG A 103 -1.36 -11.14 -2.56
CA ARG A 103 -1.21 -12.60 -2.43
C ARG A 103 -0.15 -13.14 -3.39
N THR A 104 -0.24 -12.74 -4.65
CA THR A 104 0.69 -13.17 -5.69
C THR A 104 2.11 -12.71 -5.40
N TYR A 105 2.29 -11.45 -4.97
CA TYR A 105 3.58 -10.92 -4.57
C TYR A 105 4.20 -11.73 -3.41
N THR A 106 3.41 -12.00 -2.36
CA THR A 106 3.84 -12.80 -1.21
C THR A 106 4.25 -14.21 -1.64
N LEU A 107 3.42 -14.87 -2.45
CA LEU A 107 3.71 -16.22 -2.96
C LEU A 107 4.98 -16.26 -3.81
N SER A 108 5.17 -15.29 -4.72
CA SER A 108 6.40 -15.16 -5.52
C SER A 108 7.65 -14.90 -4.66
N LYS A 109 7.52 -14.19 -3.54
CA LYS A 109 8.62 -13.98 -2.59
C LYS A 109 8.92 -15.24 -1.79
N MET A 110 7.92 -16.03 -1.41
CA MET A 110 8.11 -17.29 -0.70
C MET A 110 8.88 -18.35 -1.51
N GLU A 111 8.98 -18.21 -2.83
CA GLU A 111 9.75 -19.13 -3.68
C GLU A 111 11.27 -18.90 -3.61
N ARG A 112 11.74 -17.85 -2.94
CA ARG A 112 13.17 -17.49 -2.85
C ARG A 112 13.53 -16.89 -1.50
N THR A 113 14.80 -17.02 -1.13
CA THR A 113 15.36 -16.27 0.00
C THR A 113 15.71 -14.85 -0.45
N VAL A 114 15.34 -13.85 0.36
CA VAL A 114 15.71 -12.45 0.14
C VAL A 114 16.79 -12.08 1.15
N GLU A 115 17.92 -11.56 0.67
CA GLU A 115 19.09 -11.27 1.51
C GLU A 115 18.81 -10.28 2.65
N ALA A 116 17.91 -9.30 2.40
CA ALA A 116 17.52 -8.31 3.41
C ALA A 116 16.80 -8.91 4.62
N HIS A 117 16.20 -10.09 4.50
CA HIS A 117 15.46 -10.77 5.56
C HIS A 117 15.52 -12.31 5.36
N PRO A 118 16.69 -12.93 5.56
CA PRO A 118 16.92 -14.33 5.15
C PRO A 118 16.05 -15.35 5.91
N ASP A 119 15.57 -14.99 7.10
CA ASP A 119 14.75 -15.84 7.97
C ASP A 119 13.23 -15.63 7.78
N ALA A 120 12.83 -14.67 6.94
CA ALA A 120 11.43 -14.32 6.70
C ALA A 120 11.07 -14.37 5.20
N ASP A 121 9.79 -14.60 4.93
CA ASP A 121 9.28 -14.65 3.56
C ASP A 121 9.07 -13.24 2.99
N VAL A 122 8.68 -12.29 3.84
CA VAL A 122 8.43 -10.87 3.53
C VAL A 122 8.80 -9.99 4.73
N CYS A 123 8.89 -8.67 4.56
CA CYS A 123 9.08 -7.71 5.65
C CYS A 123 8.04 -6.57 5.61
N THR A 124 7.97 -5.80 6.69
CA THR A 124 7.05 -4.64 6.82
C THR A 124 7.62 -3.33 6.26
N ASP A 125 8.82 -3.35 5.67
CA ASP A 125 9.42 -2.19 5.02
C ASP A 125 8.88 -2.05 3.59
N ILE A 126 8.10 -0.99 3.34
CA ILE A 126 7.50 -0.68 2.03
C ILE A 126 8.55 -0.45 0.93
N THR A 127 9.79 -0.10 1.29
CA THR A 127 10.88 0.06 0.31
C THR A 127 11.47 -1.28 -0.14
N CYS A 128 11.15 -2.38 0.56
CA CYS A 128 11.62 -3.72 0.27
C CYS A 128 10.48 -4.67 -0.16
N CYS A 129 9.38 -4.69 0.58
CA CYS A 129 8.24 -5.57 0.39
C CYS A 129 6.94 -4.80 0.23
N GLN A 130 6.09 -4.77 1.25
CA GLN A 130 4.74 -4.22 1.19
C GLN A 130 4.44 -3.50 2.50
N ALA A 131 3.56 -2.51 2.45
CA ALA A 131 3.03 -1.88 3.63
C ALA A 131 2.29 -2.90 4.50
N TYR A 132 2.37 -2.71 5.80
CA TYR A 132 1.79 -3.59 6.80
C TYR A 132 1.34 -2.76 7.99
N ILE A 133 0.11 -2.98 8.46
CA ILE A 133 -0.47 -2.21 9.57
C ILE A 133 -1.04 -3.14 10.63
N ASP A 134 -1.03 -2.69 11.88
CA ASP A 134 -1.77 -3.36 12.93
C ASP A 134 -3.29 -3.09 12.83
N PRO A 135 -4.17 -4.09 13.01
CA PRO A 135 -5.61 -3.89 12.99
C PRO A 135 -6.12 -2.81 13.94
N ALA A 136 -5.49 -2.64 15.11
CA ALA A 136 -5.88 -1.59 16.05
C ALA A 136 -5.56 -0.19 15.50
N ASP A 137 -4.40 -0.03 14.86
CA ASP A 137 -3.98 1.22 14.24
C ASP A 137 -4.83 1.53 13.00
N ALA A 138 -5.16 0.52 12.19
CA ALA A 138 -6.08 0.67 11.07
C ALA A 138 -7.47 1.12 11.53
N ALA A 139 -8.03 0.47 12.56
CA ALA A 139 -9.30 0.85 13.16
C ALA A 139 -9.28 2.29 13.71
N ALA A 140 -8.20 2.68 14.40
CA ALA A 140 -8.03 4.03 14.89
C ALA A 140 -8.01 5.07 13.75
N ASN A 141 -7.32 4.76 12.64
CA ASN A 141 -7.28 5.62 11.45
C ASN A 141 -8.65 5.79 10.78
N TRP A 142 -9.50 4.77 10.85
CA TRP A 142 -10.83 4.77 10.21
C TRP A 142 -11.94 5.34 11.09
N GLY A 143 -11.71 5.45 12.40
CA GLY A 143 -12.67 6.01 13.36
C GLY A 143 -14.02 5.28 13.32
N GLU A 144 -15.10 6.02 13.12
CA GLU A 144 -16.47 5.47 13.10
C GLU A 144 -16.69 4.43 11.98
N ASN A 145 -15.88 4.47 10.91
CA ASN A 145 -15.97 3.52 9.80
C ASN A 145 -15.17 2.23 10.04
N ALA A 146 -14.51 2.07 11.19
CA ALA A 146 -13.58 0.98 11.45
C ALA A 146 -14.18 -0.40 11.19
N GLN A 147 -15.40 -0.66 11.68
CA GLN A 147 -16.06 -1.95 11.48
C GLN A 147 -16.38 -2.19 10.00
N THR A 148 -17.00 -1.21 9.33
CA THR A 148 -17.37 -1.29 7.91
C THR A 148 -16.16 -1.57 7.03
N TYR A 149 -15.06 -0.87 7.25
CA TYR A 149 -13.83 -1.05 6.47
C TYR A 149 -13.09 -2.35 6.81
N THR A 150 -13.12 -2.76 8.08
CA THR A 150 -12.60 -4.07 8.50
C THR A 150 -13.31 -5.20 7.76
N ASP A 151 -14.64 -5.18 7.75
CA ASP A 151 -15.47 -6.20 7.12
C ASP A 151 -15.33 -6.18 5.60
N LYS A 152 -15.24 -5.00 4.99
CA LYS A 152 -15.07 -4.84 3.54
C LYS A 152 -13.74 -5.43 3.04
N ILE A 153 -12.64 -5.21 3.77
CA ILE A 153 -11.35 -5.81 3.43
C ILE A 153 -11.37 -7.32 3.70
N ALA A 154 -11.97 -7.76 4.81
CA ALA A 154 -12.10 -9.19 5.10
C ALA A 154 -12.91 -9.92 4.01
N ALA A 155 -13.97 -9.30 3.49
CA ALA A 155 -14.74 -9.81 2.37
C ALA A 155 -13.89 -9.89 1.09
N ALA A 156 -13.09 -8.87 0.76
CA ALA A 156 -12.21 -8.92 -0.40
C ALA A 156 -11.16 -10.06 -0.30
N VAL A 157 -10.63 -10.30 0.90
CA VAL A 157 -9.73 -11.43 1.18
C VAL A 157 -10.45 -12.77 0.96
N ALA A 158 -11.62 -12.94 1.57
CA ALA A 158 -12.38 -14.19 1.49
C ALA A 158 -12.92 -14.48 0.07
N ASP A 159 -13.43 -13.46 -0.63
CA ASP A 159 -13.99 -13.59 -1.98
C ASP A 159 -12.94 -13.94 -3.05
N THR A 160 -11.65 -13.79 -2.72
CA THR A 160 -10.52 -14.11 -3.61
C THR A 160 -9.61 -15.19 -3.04
N ASP A 161 -10.08 -15.97 -2.07
CA ASP A 161 -9.30 -17.01 -1.40
C ASP A 161 -8.58 -17.93 -2.39
N GLY A 162 -7.25 -18.05 -2.25
CA GLY A 162 -6.40 -18.88 -3.10
C GLY A 162 -6.18 -18.39 -4.54
N MET A 163 -6.82 -17.29 -4.97
CA MET A 163 -6.65 -16.75 -6.32
C MET A 163 -5.36 -15.94 -6.44
N ALA A 164 -4.55 -16.25 -7.45
CA ALA A 164 -3.30 -15.56 -7.77
C ALA A 164 -3.24 -15.17 -9.25
N ALA A 165 -2.46 -14.12 -9.55
CA ALA A 165 -2.11 -13.71 -10.91
C ALA A 165 -0.91 -14.56 -11.39
N LEU A 166 -1.12 -15.33 -12.45
CA LEU A 166 -0.17 -16.32 -12.94
C LEU A 166 0.27 -15.99 -14.37
N PHE A 167 1.56 -16.11 -14.64
CA PHE A 167 2.08 -16.13 -16.00
C PHE A 167 2.74 -17.48 -16.24
N GLN A 168 2.28 -18.21 -17.26
CA GLN A 168 2.73 -19.58 -17.52
C GLN A 168 2.59 -20.51 -16.31
N GLY A 169 1.52 -20.31 -15.52
CA GLY A 169 1.22 -21.12 -14.33
C GLY A 169 2.09 -20.83 -13.10
N GLN A 170 2.94 -19.81 -13.13
CA GLN A 170 3.76 -19.38 -11.99
C GLN A 170 3.30 -18.00 -11.47
N PRO A 171 3.35 -17.74 -10.15
CA PRO A 171 3.02 -16.42 -9.59
C PRO A 171 3.89 -15.32 -10.20
N ILE A 172 3.25 -14.26 -10.67
CA ILE A 172 3.99 -13.10 -11.21
C ILE A 172 4.62 -12.26 -10.09
N GLN A 173 5.57 -11.40 -10.47
CA GLN A 173 5.96 -10.27 -9.63
C GLN A 173 4.88 -9.16 -9.71
N ALA A 174 3.79 -9.33 -8.96
CA ALA A 174 2.64 -8.44 -8.95
C ALA A 174 2.92 -7.12 -8.20
N VAL A 175 3.78 -6.28 -8.77
CA VAL A 175 4.01 -4.92 -8.24
C VAL A 175 2.82 -4.01 -8.51
N PHE A 176 2.64 -3.03 -7.64
CA PHE A 176 1.57 -2.04 -7.73
C PHE A 176 2.04 -0.73 -7.10
N PHE A 177 1.35 0.36 -7.43
CA PHE A 177 1.71 1.70 -6.98
C PHE A 177 0.47 2.59 -6.91
N SER A 178 0.61 3.78 -6.33
CA SER A 178 -0.54 4.64 -6.03
C SER A 178 -1.27 5.13 -7.28
N SER A 179 -0.60 5.87 -8.17
CA SER A 179 -1.23 6.48 -9.34
C SER A 179 -0.25 6.70 -10.48
N ALA A 180 -0.71 6.44 -11.70
CA ALA A 180 -0.02 6.65 -12.96
C ALA A 180 -0.32 8.05 -13.49
N ALA A 181 0.58 8.59 -14.31
CA ALA A 181 0.31 9.80 -15.09
C ALA A 181 -0.34 9.42 -16.43
N GLY A 182 -1.53 8.81 -16.38
CA GLY A 182 -2.27 8.31 -17.54
C GLY A 182 -1.79 6.98 -18.13
N ARG A 183 -0.54 6.56 -17.88
CA ARG A 183 0.01 5.26 -18.34
C ARG A 183 0.97 4.65 -17.33
N THR A 184 1.06 3.32 -17.34
CA THR A 184 2.09 2.56 -16.60
C THR A 184 3.41 2.53 -17.38
N VAL A 185 4.50 2.20 -16.69
CA VAL A 185 5.88 2.15 -17.19
C VAL A 185 6.28 0.69 -17.40
N ASP A 186 7.01 0.41 -18.49
CA ASP A 186 7.64 -0.89 -18.74
C ASP A 186 8.66 -1.23 -17.64
N ALA A 187 8.64 -2.48 -17.16
CA ALA A 187 9.59 -2.93 -16.12
C ALA A 187 11.06 -2.79 -16.52
N VAL A 188 11.38 -2.91 -17.83
CA VAL A 188 12.76 -2.78 -18.33
C VAL A 188 13.32 -1.37 -18.10
N GLU A 189 12.47 -0.35 -18.13
CA GLU A 189 12.87 1.06 -17.95
C GLU A 189 13.12 1.40 -16.48
N VAL A 190 12.61 0.58 -15.55
CA VAL A 190 12.78 0.78 -14.10
C VAL A 190 13.83 -0.17 -13.52
N TRP A 191 13.92 -1.40 -14.01
CA TRP A 191 14.78 -2.45 -13.44
C TRP A 191 15.76 -3.10 -14.43
N GLY A 192 15.83 -2.61 -15.68
CA GLY A 192 16.80 -3.04 -16.69
C GLY A 192 16.55 -4.40 -17.32
N ASN A 193 15.50 -5.12 -16.91
CA ASN A 193 15.15 -6.44 -17.45
C ASN A 193 13.71 -6.45 -17.95
N ALA A 194 13.50 -7.00 -19.14
CA ALA A 194 12.16 -7.17 -19.69
C ALA A 194 11.37 -8.21 -18.87
N VAL A 195 10.15 -7.84 -18.48
CA VAL A 195 9.21 -8.73 -17.78
C VAL A 195 7.93 -8.76 -18.61
N PRO A 196 7.58 -9.89 -19.26
CA PRO A 196 6.53 -9.93 -20.29
C PRO A 196 5.15 -9.43 -19.86
N TYR A 197 4.82 -9.59 -18.58
CA TYR A 197 3.54 -9.19 -18.00
C TYR A 197 3.57 -7.80 -17.35
N LEU A 198 4.71 -7.08 -17.35
CA LEU A 198 4.84 -5.73 -16.81
C LEU A 198 5.19 -4.75 -17.93
N THR A 199 4.21 -4.51 -18.79
CA THR A 199 4.29 -3.57 -19.90
C THR A 199 3.42 -2.34 -19.67
N SER A 200 3.70 -1.26 -20.39
CA SER A 200 2.97 -0.02 -20.37
C SER A 200 1.55 -0.21 -20.91
N VAL A 201 0.57 0.13 -20.08
CA VAL A 201 -0.86 0.18 -20.42
C VAL A 201 -1.45 1.53 -20.00
N ASP A 202 -2.57 1.90 -20.60
CA ASP A 202 -3.32 3.08 -20.17
C ASP A 202 -3.85 2.90 -18.74
N SER A 203 -4.00 3.99 -17.99
CA SER A 203 -4.52 3.99 -16.64
C SER A 203 -5.50 5.16 -16.48
N PRO A 204 -6.77 4.92 -16.13
CA PRO A 204 -7.84 5.90 -16.32
C PRO A 204 -8.00 6.92 -15.19
N GLU A 205 -7.19 6.86 -14.13
CA GLU A 205 -7.24 7.84 -13.04
C GLU A 205 -6.81 9.24 -13.46
N GLY A 206 -7.28 10.25 -12.72
CA GLY A 206 -6.99 11.66 -12.98
C GLY A 206 -6.97 12.54 -11.73
N ASP A 207 -7.52 13.74 -11.85
CA ASP A 207 -7.48 14.80 -10.82
C ASP A 207 -8.20 14.42 -9.50
N GLU A 208 -8.99 13.35 -9.48
CA GLU A 208 -9.57 12.81 -8.25
C GLU A 208 -8.53 12.18 -7.32
N VAL A 209 -7.33 11.88 -7.82
CA VAL A 209 -6.22 11.37 -7.00
C VAL A 209 -5.72 12.50 -6.08
N PRO A 210 -5.65 12.30 -4.76
CA PRO A 210 -5.10 13.28 -3.84
C PRO A 210 -3.64 13.63 -4.16
N ASN A 211 -3.39 14.93 -4.37
CA ASN A 211 -2.10 15.45 -4.80
C ASN A 211 -1.62 14.79 -6.11
N TYR A 212 -2.53 14.55 -7.06
CA TYR A 212 -2.20 13.98 -8.37
C TYR A 212 -1.11 14.79 -9.08
N HIS A 213 -1.27 16.11 -9.07
CA HIS A 213 -0.27 17.07 -9.45
C HIS A 213 0.40 17.64 -8.20
N SER A 214 1.72 17.65 -8.18
CA SER A 214 2.53 18.16 -7.07
C SER A 214 3.71 18.99 -7.59
N THR A 215 4.31 19.78 -6.71
CA THR A 215 5.46 20.61 -7.06
C THR A 215 6.50 20.56 -5.98
N VAL A 216 7.76 20.41 -6.38
CA VAL A 216 8.93 20.49 -5.50
C VAL A 216 9.84 21.59 -6.04
N THR A 217 10.09 22.61 -5.24
CA THR A 217 11.06 23.66 -5.56
C THR A 217 12.28 23.51 -4.66
N VAL A 218 13.44 23.31 -5.28
CA VAL A 218 14.72 23.08 -4.63
C VAL A 218 15.59 24.34 -4.79
N PRO A 219 16.11 24.94 -3.70
CA PRO A 219 17.07 26.03 -3.80
C PRO A 219 18.31 25.63 -4.62
N LEU A 220 18.89 26.55 -5.39
CA LEU A 220 20.00 26.24 -6.30
C LEU A 220 21.20 25.60 -5.61
N ASP A 221 21.59 26.11 -4.44
CA ASP A 221 22.74 25.57 -3.70
C ASP A 221 22.49 24.15 -3.20
N GLU A 222 21.25 23.86 -2.78
CA GLU A 222 20.84 22.51 -2.38
C GLU A 222 20.82 21.57 -3.58
N PHE A 223 20.26 22.02 -4.71
CA PHE A 223 20.24 21.25 -5.96
C PHE A 223 21.67 20.89 -6.41
N LYS A 224 22.56 21.87 -6.48
CA LYS A 224 23.97 21.67 -6.84
C LYS A 224 24.64 20.69 -5.88
N SER A 225 24.51 20.91 -4.58
CA SER A 225 25.13 20.07 -3.55
C SER A 225 24.69 18.60 -3.68
N LYS A 226 23.38 18.35 -3.75
CA LYS A 226 22.84 17.00 -3.87
C LYS A 226 23.20 16.32 -5.18
N LEU A 227 23.10 17.04 -6.31
CA LEU A 227 23.41 16.46 -7.62
C LEU A 227 24.91 16.13 -7.72
N LEU A 228 25.79 17.07 -7.39
CA LEU A 228 27.24 16.90 -7.53
C LEU A 228 27.81 15.86 -6.56
N ALA A 229 27.13 15.58 -5.45
CA ALA A 229 27.50 14.48 -4.56
C ALA A 229 27.37 13.10 -5.24
N GLN A 230 26.44 12.93 -6.18
CA GLN A 230 26.26 11.69 -6.95
C GLN A 230 26.89 11.76 -8.36
N TYR A 231 26.93 12.95 -8.95
CA TYR A 231 27.38 13.22 -10.31
C TYR A 231 28.43 14.34 -10.31
N PRO A 232 29.63 14.10 -9.75
CA PRO A 232 30.67 15.12 -9.58
C PRO A 232 31.19 15.73 -10.89
N GLN A 233 30.92 15.08 -12.03
CA GLN A 233 31.30 15.50 -13.37
C GLN A 233 30.30 16.46 -14.04
N ALA A 234 29.13 16.71 -13.45
CA ALA A 234 28.15 17.63 -14.01
C ALA A 234 28.63 19.09 -13.87
N ASP A 235 28.53 19.87 -14.94
CA ASP A 235 28.90 21.30 -14.93
C ASP A 235 27.66 22.18 -14.68
N LEU A 236 27.57 22.71 -13.46
CA LEU A 236 26.51 23.64 -13.02
C LEU A 236 27.06 25.07 -12.78
N SER A 237 28.18 25.43 -13.42
CA SER A 237 28.80 26.74 -13.28
C SER A 237 28.09 27.85 -14.08
N GLY A 238 27.39 27.49 -15.15
CA GLY A 238 26.61 28.41 -15.99
C GLY A 238 25.23 28.78 -15.40
N GLU A 239 24.47 29.56 -16.18
CA GLU A 239 23.12 30.01 -15.83
C GLU A 239 22.15 28.82 -15.63
N PRO A 240 21.32 28.80 -14.56
CA PRO A 240 20.43 27.69 -14.24
C PRO A 240 19.49 27.28 -15.36
N ALA A 241 18.98 28.25 -16.13
CA ALA A 241 18.06 27.99 -17.23
C ALA A 241 18.64 27.08 -18.33
N GLY A 242 19.97 26.96 -18.41
CA GLY A 242 20.67 26.09 -19.36
C GLY A 242 21.14 24.75 -18.78
N TRP A 243 20.85 24.44 -17.50
CA TRP A 243 21.36 23.22 -16.88
C TRP A 243 20.74 21.94 -17.44
N PHE A 244 19.47 21.99 -17.86
CA PHE A 244 18.72 20.81 -18.31
C PHE A 244 18.64 20.76 -19.83
N ALA A 245 18.96 19.59 -20.40
CA ALA A 245 18.89 19.32 -21.83
C ALA A 245 18.48 17.87 -22.10
N ASN A 246 18.13 17.56 -23.35
CA ASN A 246 17.94 16.18 -23.86
C ASN A 246 17.08 15.29 -22.96
N LEU A 247 15.89 15.76 -22.58
CA LEU A 247 14.95 14.95 -21.82
C LEU A 247 14.41 13.82 -22.72
N VAL A 248 14.67 12.58 -22.32
CA VAL A 248 14.24 11.36 -23.00
C VAL A 248 13.02 10.79 -22.28
N PRO A 249 11.87 10.64 -22.95
CA PRO A 249 10.68 10.10 -22.34
C PRO A 249 10.75 8.57 -22.20
N ASN A 250 10.16 8.04 -21.13
CA ASN A 250 9.90 6.61 -20.95
C ASN A 250 8.57 6.19 -21.63
N SER A 251 8.22 4.90 -21.57
CA SER A 251 6.98 4.34 -22.15
C SER A 251 5.67 4.97 -21.66
N ALA A 252 5.68 5.60 -20.47
CA ALA A 252 4.55 6.33 -19.90
C ALA A 252 4.55 7.84 -20.23
N GLY A 253 5.54 8.33 -20.98
CA GLY A 253 5.73 9.75 -21.27
C GLY A 253 6.37 10.56 -20.13
N GLY A 254 6.79 9.91 -19.04
CA GLY A 254 7.60 10.50 -17.98
C GLY A 254 9.09 10.55 -18.35
N VAL A 255 9.97 10.93 -17.42
CA VAL A 255 11.41 11.06 -17.69
C VAL A 255 12.12 9.72 -17.48
N GLU A 256 12.70 9.16 -18.55
CA GLU A 256 13.67 8.06 -18.46
C GLU A 256 15.05 8.62 -18.06
N THR A 257 15.57 9.54 -18.85
CA THR A 257 16.83 10.25 -18.60
C THR A 257 16.73 11.73 -18.98
N VAL A 258 17.59 12.55 -18.38
CA VAL A 258 17.78 13.95 -18.73
C VAL A 258 19.26 14.31 -18.57
N ASP A 259 19.79 15.14 -19.46
CA ASP A 259 21.15 15.66 -19.31
C ASP A 259 21.12 16.89 -18.39
N ILE A 260 21.96 16.86 -17.36
CA ILE A 260 22.11 17.95 -16.40
C ILE A 260 23.59 18.35 -16.36
N GLY A 261 23.90 19.58 -16.79
CA GLY A 261 25.29 20.06 -16.85
C GLY A 261 26.19 19.17 -17.71
N GLY A 262 25.65 18.63 -18.82
CA GLY A 262 26.36 17.70 -19.71
C GLY A 262 26.48 16.26 -19.22
N THR A 263 25.85 15.91 -18.10
CA THR A 263 25.83 14.54 -17.56
C THR A 263 24.44 13.93 -17.66
N THR A 264 24.32 12.73 -18.22
CA THR A 264 23.05 12.00 -18.26
C THR A 264 22.67 11.46 -16.88
N VAL A 265 21.47 11.82 -16.42
CA VAL A 265 20.91 11.45 -15.13
C VAL A 265 19.57 10.75 -15.35
N GLY A 266 19.34 9.63 -14.67
CA GLY A 266 18.06 8.92 -14.73
C GLY A 266 16.96 9.66 -13.98
N GLY A 267 15.73 9.66 -14.53
CA GLY A 267 14.56 10.23 -13.86
C GLY A 267 14.29 9.60 -12.50
N GLY A 268 14.53 8.29 -12.36
CA GLY A 268 14.47 7.58 -11.08
C GLY A 268 15.47 8.08 -10.04
N SER A 269 16.69 8.45 -10.46
CA SER A 269 17.68 9.06 -9.56
C SER A 269 17.22 10.42 -9.05
N LEU A 270 16.66 11.25 -9.93
CA LEU A 270 16.12 12.57 -9.55
C LEU A 270 14.93 12.45 -8.61
N ARG A 271 14.04 11.48 -8.87
CA ARG A 271 12.93 11.15 -7.97
C ARG A 271 13.43 10.88 -6.56
N THR A 272 14.45 10.04 -6.41
CA THR A 272 15.04 9.69 -5.10
C THR A 272 15.77 10.89 -4.47
N LEU A 273 16.63 11.58 -5.23
CA LEU A 273 17.44 12.70 -4.76
C LEU A 273 16.61 13.87 -4.21
N PHE A 274 15.49 14.17 -4.87
CA PHE A 274 14.66 15.34 -4.58
C PHE A 274 13.29 14.99 -3.99
N GLY A 275 13.06 13.73 -3.63
CA GLY A 275 11.82 13.29 -3.01
C GLY A 275 10.59 13.50 -3.89
N LEU A 276 10.74 13.33 -5.20
CA LEU A 276 9.62 13.47 -6.14
C LEU A 276 8.68 12.27 -5.99
N ARG A 277 7.39 12.49 -6.25
CA ARG A 277 6.39 11.42 -6.17
C ARG A 277 6.54 10.38 -7.28
N SER A 278 6.87 10.81 -8.49
CA SER A 278 7.03 9.94 -9.67
C SER A 278 8.18 10.43 -10.56
N THR A 279 8.46 9.68 -11.62
CA THR A 279 9.35 10.10 -12.71
C THR A 279 8.61 10.90 -13.81
N SER A 280 7.28 11.02 -13.72
CA SER A 280 6.48 11.81 -14.65
C SER A 280 6.47 13.27 -14.20
N PHE A 281 7.53 13.99 -14.56
CA PHE A 281 7.69 15.40 -14.21
C PHE A 281 8.19 16.25 -15.37
N THR A 282 7.88 17.54 -15.31
CA THR A 282 8.60 18.59 -16.03
C THR A 282 9.51 19.33 -15.05
N VAL A 283 10.60 19.90 -15.56
CA VAL A 283 11.57 20.63 -14.74
C VAL A 283 11.91 21.97 -15.38
N SER A 284 12.01 23.00 -14.54
CA SER A 284 12.50 24.32 -14.92
C SER A 284 13.49 24.84 -13.88
N ALA A 285 14.55 25.50 -14.33
CA ALA A 285 15.55 26.10 -13.46
C ALA A 285 15.70 27.59 -13.73
N SER A 286 15.77 28.38 -12.67
CA SER A 286 15.91 29.83 -12.71
C SER A 286 16.77 30.32 -11.53
N ALA A 287 16.94 31.63 -11.37
CA ALA A 287 17.63 32.19 -10.21
C ALA A 287 16.95 31.83 -8.87
N ASP A 288 15.63 31.57 -8.88
CA ASP A 288 14.85 31.27 -7.68
C ASP A 288 14.95 29.81 -7.23
N GLY A 289 15.50 28.92 -8.08
CA GLY A 289 15.63 27.49 -7.79
C GLY A 289 15.33 26.59 -8.98
N VAL A 290 15.33 25.29 -8.72
CA VAL A 290 14.88 24.24 -9.63
C VAL A 290 13.50 23.77 -9.19
N THR A 291 12.50 23.93 -10.06
CA THR A 291 11.13 23.52 -9.82
C THR A 291 10.78 22.30 -10.65
N PHE A 292 10.34 21.24 -9.99
CA PHE A 292 9.78 20.03 -10.58
C PHE A 292 8.26 20.07 -10.44
N SER A 293 7.54 19.94 -11.55
CA SER A 293 6.09 19.72 -11.57
C SER A 293 5.83 18.25 -11.88
N VAL A 294 5.30 17.52 -10.91
CA VAL A 294 5.25 16.05 -10.90
C VAL A 294 3.80 15.59 -10.95
N THR A 295 3.50 14.57 -11.76
CA THR A 295 2.17 13.96 -11.88
C THR A 295 2.19 12.48 -11.48
N GLY A 296 1.18 12.03 -10.76
CA GLY A 296 1.08 10.66 -10.25
C GLY A 296 1.98 10.39 -9.04
N TYR A 297 1.98 9.15 -8.56
CA TYR A 297 2.75 8.75 -7.39
C TYR A 297 3.13 7.27 -7.42
N GLY A 298 4.43 7.01 -7.32
CA GLY A 298 5.00 5.66 -7.24
C GLY A 298 5.97 5.36 -8.37
N HIS A 299 6.35 4.09 -8.51
CA HIS A 299 7.32 3.65 -9.50
C HIS A 299 6.74 3.45 -10.90
N GLY A 300 5.42 3.42 -11.06
CA GLY A 300 4.77 3.39 -12.37
C GLY A 300 4.56 2.01 -13.00
N VAL A 301 5.08 0.94 -12.42
CA VAL A 301 5.09 -0.42 -13.02
C VAL A 301 3.96 -1.27 -12.45
N GLY A 302 3.27 -2.04 -13.29
CA GLY A 302 2.19 -2.95 -12.86
C GLY A 302 0.88 -2.21 -12.57
N MET A 303 0.19 -2.58 -11.49
CA MET A 303 -1.15 -2.07 -11.21
C MET A 303 -1.15 -0.71 -10.52
N SER A 304 -1.84 0.27 -11.11
CA SER A 304 -2.19 1.51 -10.41
C SER A 304 -3.38 1.27 -9.47
N GLN A 305 -3.27 1.68 -8.20
CA GLN A 305 -4.33 1.52 -7.21
C GLN A 305 -5.52 2.44 -7.51
N TYR A 306 -5.27 3.71 -7.84
CA TYR A 306 -6.34 4.63 -8.22
C TYR A 306 -6.95 4.27 -9.57
N GLY A 307 -6.13 3.79 -10.51
CA GLY A 307 -6.64 3.30 -11.79
C GLY A 307 -7.50 2.04 -11.66
N ALA A 308 -7.11 1.09 -10.80
CA ALA A 308 -7.94 -0.06 -10.43
C ALA A 308 -9.29 0.38 -9.84
N ASN A 309 -9.30 1.42 -9.00
CA ASN A 309 -10.52 1.97 -8.43
C ASN A 309 -11.41 2.65 -9.49
N ALA A 310 -10.81 3.38 -10.45
CA ALA A 310 -11.55 3.97 -11.56
C ALA A 310 -12.17 2.88 -12.47
N LEU A 311 -11.40 1.86 -12.83
CA LEU A 311 -11.89 0.70 -13.59
C LEU A 311 -13.02 -0.05 -12.86
N ALA A 312 -12.92 -0.21 -11.53
CA ALA A 312 -13.97 -0.81 -10.72
C ALA A 312 -15.26 0.04 -10.72
N LYS A 313 -15.16 1.37 -10.67
CA LYS A 313 -16.31 2.28 -10.81
C LYS A 313 -16.97 2.20 -12.18
N GLU A 314 -16.21 1.86 -13.22
CA GLU A 314 -16.72 1.56 -14.56
C GLU A 314 -17.35 0.16 -14.67
N GLY A 315 -17.35 -0.62 -13.59
CA GLY A 315 -17.98 -1.94 -13.52
C GLY A 315 -17.07 -3.10 -13.89
N LYS A 316 -15.76 -2.90 -14.02
CA LYS A 316 -14.82 -4.02 -14.23
C LYS A 316 -14.69 -4.86 -12.96
N SER A 317 -14.66 -6.18 -13.14
CA SER A 317 -14.31 -7.14 -12.09
C SER A 317 -12.82 -7.11 -11.76
N TYR A 318 -12.44 -7.64 -10.61
CA TYR A 318 -11.03 -7.73 -10.20
C TYR A 318 -10.17 -8.53 -11.21
N ASP A 319 -10.72 -9.57 -11.85
CA ASP A 319 -10.03 -10.36 -12.88
C ASP A 319 -9.72 -9.50 -14.11
N GLU A 320 -10.69 -8.71 -14.56
CA GLU A 320 -10.50 -7.77 -15.68
C GLU A 320 -9.50 -6.66 -15.35
N ILE A 321 -9.52 -6.14 -14.11
CA ILE A 321 -8.56 -5.13 -13.64
C ILE A 321 -7.15 -5.71 -13.62
N LEU A 322 -6.94 -6.92 -13.10
CA LEU A 322 -5.62 -7.54 -13.06
C LEU A 322 -5.11 -7.83 -14.47
N LYS A 323 -5.95 -8.35 -15.36
CA LYS A 323 -5.58 -8.60 -16.77
C LYS A 323 -5.34 -7.32 -17.57
N TRP A 324 -5.92 -6.20 -17.13
CA TRP A 324 -5.62 -4.88 -17.71
C TRP A 324 -4.18 -4.45 -17.41
N TYR A 325 -3.75 -4.58 -16.15
CA TYR A 325 -2.43 -4.10 -15.72
C TYR A 325 -1.29 -5.09 -15.90
N TYR A 326 -1.59 -6.38 -15.91
CA TYR A 326 -0.61 -7.44 -16.05
C TYR A 326 -0.85 -8.20 -17.35
N THR A 327 -0.05 -7.91 -18.37
CA THR A 327 -0.29 -8.40 -19.73
C THR A 327 -0.14 -9.93 -19.82
N GLY A 328 -1.18 -10.59 -20.34
CA GLY A 328 -1.12 -12.02 -20.65
C GLY A 328 -1.13 -12.95 -19.44
N ILE A 329 -1.55 -12.47 -18.27
CA ILE A 329 -1.74 -13.31 -17.10
C ILE A 329 -3.07 -14.06 -17.13
N ASP A 330 -3.14 -15.12 -16.33
CA ASP A 330 -4.37 -15.74 -15.87
C ASP A 330 -4.58 -15.44 -14.38
N VAL A 331 -5.83 -15.31 -13.95
CA VAL A 331 -6.17 -15.28 -12.51
C VAL A 331 -6.80 -16.61 -12.16
N ALA A 332 -6.10 -17.42 -11.38
CA ALA A 332 -6.49 -18.79 -11.09
C ALA A 332 -6.08 -19.20 -9.67
N PRO A 333 -6.71 -20.27 -9.11
CA PRO A 333 -6.27 -20.85 -7.85
C PRO A 333 -4.81 -21.28 -7.94
N TYR A 334 -4.01 -20.93 -6.93
CA TYR A 334 -2.62 -21.36 -6.79
C TYR A 334 -2.38 -21.97 -5.42
N THR A 335 -1.63 -23.06 -5.37
CA THR A 335 -1.20 -23.69 -4.12
C THR A 335 0.33 -23.72 -4.12
N PRO A 336 1.00 -23.06 -3.16
CA PRO A 336 2.45 -23.07 -3.08
C PRO A 336 2.95 -24.49 -2.79
N GLN A 337 4.07 -24.87 -3.41
CA GLN A 337 4.76 -26.13 -3.11
C GLN A 337 5.64 -25.94 -1.86
N ARG A 338 5.04 -25.96 -0.67
CA ARG A 338 5.77 -25.96 0.61
C ARG A 338 5.23 -27.02 1.55
#